data_AF-A0A0Q8S131-F1
#
_entry.id   AF-A0A0Q8S131-F1
#
_cell.length_a   1.000
_cell.length_b   1.000
_cell.length_c   1.000
_cell.angle_alpha   90.00
_cell.angle_beta   90.00
_cell.angle_gamma   90.00
#
_symmetry.space_group_name_H-M   'P 1'
#
loop_
_entity.id
_entity.type
_entity.pdbx_description
1 polymer ?
#
loop_
_entity_poly.entity_id
_entity_poly.type
_entity_poly.pdbx_seq_one_letter_code
_entity_poly.pdbx_strand_id
1 'polypeptide(L)'
;MQLRSIVLLLTMLAIAVLAALNWAALSAPVPVSLGVTTLEAPLGLLMLGLTALLAIVGVAYVLSLQGSVLLETRRHTKELQAQRELADKAEASRFTELRAFLETQQQQTHTALLARLDHLETRLAARAQESDNTTAAYVGQLEQQMRVRGADMNLV
;
A
#
# COMPACT_ATOMS: atom_id res chain seq x y z
N MET A 1 10.18 19.14 22.74
CA MET A 1 9.65 20.29 23.49
C MET A 1 9.91 21.54 22.67
N GLN A 2 8.87 22.23 22.24
CA GLN A 2 8.99 23.40 21.36
C GLN A 2 9.64 24.55 22.16
N LEU A 3 10.58 25.30 21.56
CA LEU A 3 11.26 26.45 22.18
C LEU A 3 10.27 27.38 22.92
N ARG A 4 9.07 27.54 22.36
CA ARG A 4 7.95 28.31 22.92
C ARG A 4 7.56 27.87 24.35
N SER A 5 7.50 26.57 24.63
CA SER A 5 7.13 26.05 25.95
C SER A 5 8.23 26.32 27.00
N ILE A 6 9.50 26.24 26.59
CA ILE A 6 10.64 26.54 27.46
C ILE A 6 10.65 28.02 27.82
N VAL A 7 10.45 28.89 26.83
CA VAL A 7 10.36 30.34 27.05
C VAL A 7 9.20 30.68 28.00
N LEU A 8 8.00 30.09 27.79
CA LEU A 8 6.86 30.29 28.70
C LEU A 8 7.18 29.86 30.13
N LEU A 9 7.77 28.69 30.32
CA LEU A 9 8.11 28.19 31.66
C LEU A 9 9.14 29.11 32.35
N LEU A 10 10.14 29.58 31.61
CA LEU A 10 11.14 30.52 32.11
C LEU A 10 10.52 31.87 32.48
N THR A 11 9.59 32.40 31.67
CA THR A 11 8.87 33.62 32.02
C THR A 11 8.02 33.46 33.28
N MET A 12 7.34 32.31 33.44
CA MET A 12 6.53 32.03 34.62
C MET A 12 7.39 31.91 35.89
N LEU A 13 8.57 31.29 35.78
CA LEU A 13 9.56 31.24 36.84
C LEU A 13 10.07 32.64 37.22
N ALA A 14 10.40 33.47 36.22
CA ALA A 14 10.87 34.83 36.45
C ALA A 14 9.81 35.69 37.18
N ILE A 15 8.55 35.59 36.77
CA ILE A 15 7.42 36.26 37.45
C ILE A 15 7.30 35.78 38.89
N ALA A 16 7.39 34.47 39.15
CA ALA A 16 7.30 33.92 40.49
C ALA A 16 8.45 34.39 41.41
N VAL A 17 9.68 34.43 40.89
CA VAL A 17 10.85 34.93 41.63
C VAL A 17 10.70 36.42 41.95
N LEU A 18 10.32 37.23 40.97
CA LEU A 18 10.09 38.67 41.18
C LEU A 18 8.98 38.91 42.20
N ALA A 19 7.90 38.14 42.15
CA ALA A 19 6.81 38.25 43.11
C ALA A 19 7.22 37.89 44.54
N ALA A 20 8.02 36.82 44.70
CA ALA A 20 8.55 36.43 46.00
C ALA A 20 9.50 37.49 46.56
N LEU A 21 10.38 38.05 45.72
CA LEU A 21 11.31 39.12 46.13
C LEU A 21 10.58 40.43 46.49
N ASN A 22 9.48 40.74 45.79
CA ASN A 22 8.70 41.96 45.99
C ASN A 22 7.42 41.72 46.81
N TRP A 23 7.39 40.68 47.65
CA TRP A 23 6.19 40.27 48.38
C TRP A 23 5.60 41.40 49.24
N ALA A 24 6.45 42.11 50.00
CA ALA A 24 6.01 43.19 50.88
C ALA A 24 5.33 44.34 50.10
N ALA A 25 5.83 44.66 48.90
CA ALA A 25 5.25 45.69 48.05
C ALA A 25 3.90 45.23 47.44
N LEU A 26 3.79 43.94 47.09
CA LEU A 26 2.56 43.36 46.53
C LEU A 26 1.45 43.20 47.58
N SER A 27 1.82 42.95 48.84
CA SER A 27 0.90 42.79 49.96
C SER A 27 0.49 44.12 50.61
N ALA A 28 1.03 45.26 50.16
CA ALA A 28 0.70 46.56 50.70
C ALA A 28 -0.79 46.90 50.44
N PRO A 29 -1.56 47.28 51.47
CA PRO A 29 -2.94 47.72 51.27
C PRO A 29 -2.98 49.01 50.44
N VAL A 30 -3.80 49.02 49.40
CA VAL A 30 -4.02 50.19 48.53
C VAL A 30 -5.53 50.36 48.34
N PRO A 31 -6.06 51.58 48.29
CA PRO A 31 -7.45 51.79 47.91
C PRO A 31 -7.68 51.35 46.45
N VAL A 32 -8.47 50.30 46.26
CA VAL A 32 -8.85 49.73 44.96
C VAL A 32 -10.28 50.10 44.63
N SER A 33 -10.51 50.73 43.48
CA SER A 33 -11.86 50.99 42.98
C SER A 33 -12.36 49.80 42.15
N LEU A 34 -13.52 49.24 42.53
CA LEU A 34 -14.23 48.21 41.77
C LEU A 34 -15.25 48.82 40.78
N GLY A 35 -15.14 50.12 40.49
CA GLY A 35 -16.03 50.87 39.60
C GLY A 35 -17.28 51.43 40.29
N VAL A 36 -17.81 50.76 41.32
CA VAL A 36 -18.97 51.24 42.10
C VAL A 36 -18.60 51.56 43.55
N THR A 37 -17.63 50.85 44.11
CA THR A 37 -17.15 51.02 45.49
C THR A 37 -15.63 50.95 45.56
N THR A 38 -15.05 51.58 46.57
CA THR A 38 -13.62 51.51 46.86
C THR A 38 -13.38 50.62 48.08
N LEU A 39 -12.49 49.64 47.96
CA LEU A 39 -12.09 48.74 49.03
C LEU A 39 -10.58 48.80 49.21
N GLU A 40 -10.10 48.81 50.46
CA GLU A 40 -8.67 48.61 50.71
C GLU A 40 -8.32 47.14 50.53
N ALA A 41 -7.56 46.85 49.49
CA ALA A 41 -7.10 45.51 49.19
C ALA A 41 -5.68 45.56 48.60
N PRO A 42 -4.85 44.53 48.83
CA PRO A 42 -3.57 44.42 48.16
C PRO A 42 -3.76 44.16 46.66
N LEU A 43 -3.80 45.24 45.86
CA LEU A 43 -4.00 45.17 44.41
C LEU A 43 -2.97 44.26 43.73
N GLY A 44 -1.73 44.26 44.22
CA GLY A 44 -0.66 43.43 43.70
C GLY A 44 -0.96 41.94 43.78
N LEU A 45 -1.46 41.47 44.93
CA LEU A 45 -1.86 40.07 45.11
C LEU A 45 -3.07 39.70 44.24
N LEU A 46 -4.05 40.59 44.10
CA LEU A 46 -5.21 40.39 43.23
C LEU A 46 -4.79 40.22 41.76
N MET A 47 -3.97 41.14 41.24
CA MET A 47 -3.46 41.08 39.87
C MET A 47 -2.59 39.85 39.64
N LEU A 48 -1.75 39.49 40.61
CA LEU A 48 -0.91 38.30 40.52
C LEU A 48 -1.74 37.02 40.52
N GLY A 49 -2.76 36.93 41.38
CA GLY A 49 -3.69 35.80 41.43
C GLY A 49 -4.44 35.62 40.12
N LEU A 50 -4.98 36.71 39.54
CA LEU A 50 -5.64 36.66 38.24
C LEU A 50 -4.69 36.26 37.11
N THR A 51 -3.45 36.76 37.13
CA THR A 51 -2.43 36.41 36.13
C THR A 51 -2.03 34.93 36.25
N ALA A 52 -1.87 34.43 37.48
CA ALA A 52 -1.57 33.02 37.73
C ALA A 52 -2.72 32.11 37.26
N LEU A 53 -3.97 32.49 37.54
CA LEU A 53 -5.16 31.78 37.06
C LEU A 53 -5.19 31.73 35.53
N LEU A 54 -4.98 32.87 34.87
CA LEU A 54 -4.96 32.95 33.41
C LEU A 54 -3.82 32.11 32.82
N ALA A 55 -2.64 32.10 33.45
CA ALA A 55 -1.52 31.27 33.04
C ALA A 55 -1.85 29.78 33.14
N ILE A 56 -2.46 29.33 34.24
CA ILE A 56 -2.89 27.93 34.42
C ILE A 56 -3.90 27.53 33.35
N VAL A 57 -4.93 28.35 33.11
CA VAL A 57 -5.95 28.10 32.07
C VAL A 57 -5.31 28.07 30.68
N GLY A 58 -4.38 28.99 30.39
CA GLY A 58 -3.65 29.03 29.13
C GLY A 58 -2.80 27.79 28.90
N VAL A 59 -2.06 27.33 29.93
CA VAL A 59 -1.28 26.08 29.86
C VAL A 59 -2.20 24.89 29.65
N ALA A 60 -3.31 24.78 30.40
CA ALA A 60 -4.28 23.71 30.23
C ALA A 60 -4.86 23.70 28.80
N TYR A 61 -5.24 24.86 28.26
CA TYR A 61 -5.72 24.99 26.89
C TYR A 61 -4.68 24.52 25.85
N VAL A 62 -3.43 24.95 26.00
CA VAL A 62 -2.33 24.53 25.10
C VAL A 62 -2.09 23.02 25.19
N LEU A 63 -2.13 22.44 26.40
CA LEU A 63 -1.99 21.00 26.60
C LEU A 63 -3.14 20.22 25.97
N SER A 64 -4.38 20.71 26.10
CA SER A 64 -5.54 20.14 25.41
C SER A 64 -5.39 20.18 23.89
N LEU A 65 -4.87 21.30 23.34
CA LEU A 65 -4.66 21.46 21.91
C LEU A 65 -3.58 20.49 21.38
N GLN A 66 -2.47 20.34 22.11
CA GLN A 66 -1.41 19.38 21.76
C GLN A 66 -1.88 17.93 21.91
N GLY A 67 -2.73 17.64 22.90
CA GLY A 67 -3.36 16.33 23.10
C GLY A 67 -4.25 15.93 21.92
N SER A 68 -5.06 16.85 21.42
CA SER A 68 -5.92 16.61 20.25
C SER A 68 -5.12 16.30 18.99
N VAL A 69 -3.99 16.99 18.75
CA VAL A 69 -3.10 16.72 17.59
C VAL A 69 -2.46 15.33 17.66
N LEU A 70 -2.14 14.84 18.87
CA LEU A 70 -1.57 13.50 19.07
C LEU A 70 -2.62 12.37 18.96
N LEU A 71 -3.89 12.65 19.28
CA LEU A 71 -4.98 11.70 19.06
C LEU A 71 -5.38 11.62 17.58
N GLU A 72 -5.45 12.76 16.88
CA GLU A 72 -5.80 12.82 15.46
C GLU A 72 -4.76 12.08 14.59
N THR A 73 -3.47 12.24 14.92
CA THR A 73 -2.39 11.52 14.22
C THR A 73 -2.51 10.00 14.36
N ARG A 74 -2.83 9.49 15.56
CA ARG A 74 -3.07 8.05 15.77
C ARG A 74 -4.29 7.54 15.01
N ARG A 75 -5.32 8.37 14.84
CA ARG A 75 -6.51 8.02 14.08
C ARG A 75 -6.21 7.92 12.58
N HIS A 76 -5.47 8.87 12.02
CA HIS A 76 -5.04 8.83 10.63
C HIS A 76 -4.08 7.68 10.32
N THR A 77 -3.18 7.29 11.24
CA THR A 77 -2.34 6.11 11.02
C THR A 77 -3.17 4.83 10.94
N LYS A 78 -4.22 4.72 11.76
CA LYS A 78 -5.13 3.55 11.71
C LYS A 78 -5.94 3.51 10.42
N GLU A 79 -6.45 4.65 9.96
CA GLU A 79 -7.21 4.74 8.71
C GLU A 79 -6.32 4.42 7.49
N LEU A 80 -5.08 4.92 7.46
CA LEU A 80 -4.10 4.58 6.41
C LEU A 80 -3.68 3.10 6.46
N GLN A 81 -3.52 2.53 7.65
CA GLN A 81 -3.17 1.12 7.80
C GLN A 81 -4.30 0.19 7.35
N ALA A 82 -5.55 0.54 7.66
CA ALA A 82 -6.72 -0.20 7.18
C ALA A 82 -6.88 -0.11 5.65
N GLN A 83 -6.63 1.06 5.06
CA GLN A 83 -6.61 1.21 3.59
C GLN A 83 -5.49 0.40 2.94
N ARG A 84 -4.31 0.34 3.58
CA ARG A 84 -3.17 -0.44 3.08
C ARG A 84 -3.44 -1.93 3.13
N GLU A 85 -4.07 -2.41 4.19
CA GLU A 85 -4.49 -3.82 4.28
C GLU A 85 -5.52 -4.20 3.22
N LEU A 86 -6.48 -3.30 2.93
CA LEU A 86 -7.45 -3.50 1.84
C LEU A 86 -6.77 -3.47 0.46
N ALA A 87 -5.80 -2.58 0.24
CA ALA A 87 -5.02 -2.51 -0.98
C ALA A 87 -4.16 -3.78 -1.18
N ASP A 88 -3.43 -4.22 -0.15
CA ASP A 88 -2.59 -5.41 -0.19
C ASP A 88 -3.42 -6.67 -0.45
N LYS A 89 -4.63 -6.76 0.12
CA LYS A 89 -5.57 -7.86 -0.14
C LYS A 89 -6.09 -7.85 -1.58
N ALA A 90 -6.39 -6.67 -2.12
CA ALA A 90 -6.79 -6.53 -3.52
C ALA A 90 -5.64 -6.88 -4.48
N GLU A 91 -4.41 -6.46 -4.16
CA GLU A 91 -3.22 -6.83 -4.94
C GLU A 91 -2.95 -8.34 -4.90
N ALA A 92 -3.04 -8.97 -3.73
CA ALA A 92 -2.90 -10.43 -3.60
C ALA A 92 -3.93 -11.20 -4.44
N SER A 93 -5.17 -10.70 -4.53
CA SER A 93 -6.20 -11.27 -5.40
C SER A 93 -5.81 -11.15 -6.89
N ARG A 94 -5.32 -9.98 -7.32
CA ARG A 94 -4.86 -9.76 -8.70
C ARG A 94 -3.67 -10.66 -9.05
N PHE A 95 -2.71 -10.82 -8.13
CA PHE A 95 -1.58 -11.73 -8.33
C PHE A 95 -2.02 -13.19 -8.47
N THR A 96 -2.99 -13.62 -7.66
CA THR A 96 -3.53 -14.98 -7.72
C THR A 96 -4.27 -15.22 -9.04
N GLU A 97 -5.09 -14.24 -9.46
CA GLU A 97 -5.83 -14.31 -10.72
C GLU A 97 -4.91 -14.31 -11.94
N LEU A 98 -3.88 -13.47 -11.97
CA LEU A 98 -2.90 -13.43 -13.06
C LEU A 98 -2.13 -14.74 -13.17
N ARG A 99 -1.77 -15.34 -12.02
CA ARG A 99 -1.09 -16.63 -11.97
C ARG A 99 -1.98 -17.75 -12.51
N ALA A 100 -3.25 -17.78 -12.09
CA ALA A 100 -4.22 -18.75 -12.60
C ALA A 100 -4.45 -18.60 -14.11
N PHE A 101 -4.51 -17.37 -14.61
CA PHE A 101 -4.63 -17.08 -16.04
C PHE A 101 -3.42 -17.58 -16.83
N LEU A 102 -2.19 -17.29 -16.36
CA LEU A 102 -0.96 -17.76 -16.99
C LEU A 102 -0.85 -19.28 -17.01
N GLU A 103 -1.19 -19.94 -15.91
CA GLU A 103 -1.17 -21.41 -15.81
C GLU A 103 -2.16 -22.04 -16.81
N THR A 104 -3.36 -21.47 -16.89
CA THR A 104 -4.39 -21.89 -17.86
C THR A 104 -3.91 -21.68 -19.30
N GLN A 105 -3.33 -20.51 -19.59
CA GLN A 105 -2.84 -20.20 -20.93
C GLN A 105 -1.69 -21.13 -21.32
N GLN A 106 -0.77 -21.43 -20.41
CA GLN A 106 0.34 -22.34 -20.64
C GLN A 106 -0.16 -23.76 -20.93
N GLN A 107 -1.14 -24.25 -20.17
CA GLN A 107 -1.78 -25.54 -20.43
C GLN A 107 -2.49 -25.58 -21.77
N GLN A 108 -3.26 -24.55 -22.13
CA GLN A 108 -3.91 -24.46 -23.44
C GLN A 108 -2.90 -24.44 -24.59
N THR A 109 -1.79 -23.72 -24.42
CA THR A 109 -0.73 -23.65 -25.44
C THR A 109 -0.04 -25.00 -25.58
N HIS A 110 0.24 -25.67 -24.46
CA HIS A 110 0.87 -26.99 -24.45
C HIS A 110 -0.02 -28.05 -25.09
N THR A 111 -1.32 -28.08 -24.78
CA THR A 111 -2.27 -29.01 -25.39
C THR A 111 -2.46 -28.74 -26.88
N ALA A 112 -2.53 -27.47 -27.29
CA ALA A 112 -2.60 -27.11 -28.71
C ALA A 112 -1.34 -27.51 -29.49
N LEU A 113 -0.16 -27.40 -28.87
CA LEU A 113 1.11 -27.84 -29.48
C LEU A 113 1.17 -29.36 -29.62
N LEU A 114 0.78 -30.12 -28.59
CA LEU A 114 0.71 -31.58 -28.66
C LEU A 114 -0.26 -32.04 -29.74
N ALA A 115 -1.46 -31.45 -29.81
CA ALA A 115 -2.43 -31.77 -30.86
C ALA A 115 -1.91 -31.46 -32.27
N ARG A 116 -1.12 -30.37 -32.44
CA ARG A 116 -0.44 -30.08 -33.72
C ARG A 116 0.64 -31.10 -34.05
N LEU A 117 1.39 -31.59 -33.06
CA LEU A 117 2.39 -32.64 -33.27
C LEU A 117 1.73 -33.95 -33.69
N ASP A 118 0.68 -34.39 -33.00
CA ASP A 118 -0.07 -35.60 -33.36
C ASP A 118 -0.65 -35.52 -34.78
N HIS A 119 -1.16 -34.34 -35.16
CA HIS A 119 -1.67 -34.11 -36.51
C HIS A 119 -0.54 -34.15 -37.57
N LEU A 120 0.66 -33.66 -37.24
CA LEU A 120 1.81 -33.75 -38.14
C LEU A 120 2.31 -35.19 -38.27
N GLU A 121 2.38 -35.93 -37.16
CA GLU A 121 2.77 -37.34 -37.14
C GLU A 121 1.83 -38.18 -37.99
N THR A 122 0.52 -38.03 -37.81
CA THR A 122 -0.49 -38.74 -38.61
C THR A 122 -0.41 -38.38 -40.10
N ARG A 123 -0.16 -37.12 -40.47
CA ARG A 123 0.07 -36.75 -41.87
C ARG A 123 1.35 -37.36 -42.45
N LEU A 124 2.43 -37.42 -41.67
CA LEU A 124 3.69 -38.02 -42.11
C LEU A 124 3.53 -39.53 -42.31
N ALA A 125 2.88 -40.22 -41.37
CA ALA A 125 2.58 -41.65 -41.50
C ALA A 125 1.70 -41.93 -42.72
N ALA A 126 0.66 -41.12 -42.96
CA ALA A 126 -0.19 -41.26 -44.14
C ALA A 126 0.58 -41.05 -45.45
N ARG A 127 1.46 -40.04 -45.52
CA ARG A 127 2.32 -39.81 -46.70
C ARG A 127 3.33 -40.93 -46.93
N ALA A 128 3.90 -41.48 -45.86
CA ALA A 128 4.80 -42.63 -45.95
C ALA A 128 4.07 -43.84 -46.55
N GLN A 129 2.87 -44.15 -46.03
CA GLN A 129 2.04 -45.24 -46.56
C GLN A 129 1.65 -45.04 -48.03
N GLU A 130 1.32 -43.80 -48.42
CA GLU A 130 1.01 -43.46 -49.81
C GLU A 130 2.24 -43.62 -50.72
N SER A 131 3.42 -43.22 -50.25
CA SER A 131 4.70 -43.43 -50.95
C SER A 131 5.02 -44.92 -51.10
N ASP A 132 4.79 -45.72 -50.07
CA ASP A 132 5.03 -47.17 -50.11
C ASP A 132 4.06 -47.86 -51.08
N ASN A 133 2.78 -47.50 -51.03
CA ASN A 133 1.76 -48.02 -51.94
C ASN A 133 2.05 -47.64 -53.40
N THR A 134 2.45 -46.39 -53.67
CA THR A 134 2.81 -45.95 -55.03
C THR A 134 4.07 -46.64 -55.53
N THR A 135 5.07 -46.83 -54.67
CA THR A 135 6.30 -47.58 -55.02
C THR A 135 5.98 -49.04 -55.33
N ALA A 136 5.16 -49.70 -54.52
CA ALA A 136 4.70 -51.06 -54.78
C ALA A 136 3.93 -51.17 -56.11
N ALA A 137 3.10 -50.17 -56.44
CA ALA A 137 2.40 -50.12 -57.72
C ALA A 137 3.37 -49.97 -58.91
N TYR A 138 4.38 -49.08 -58.81
CA TYR A 138 5.41 -48.94 -59.84
C TYR A 138 6.22 -50.23 -60.02
N VAL A 139 6.60 -50.90 -58.93
CA VAL A 139 7.30 -52.20 -58.98
C VAL A 139 6.42 -53.28 -59.62
N GLY A 140 5.15 -53.37 -59.24
CA GLY A 140 4.21 -54.32 -59.85
C GLY A 140 4.00 -54.06 -61.35
N GLN A 141 3.94 -52.79 -61.76
CA GLN A 141 3.87 -52.41 -63.16
C GLN A 141 5.14 -52.80 -63.94
N LEU A 142 6.32 -52.58 -63.35
CA LEU A 142 7.60 -53.00 -63.94
C LEU A 142 7.68 -54.53 -64.08
N GLU A 143 7.27 -55.29 -63.06
CA GLU A 143 7.23 -56.76 -63.13
C GLU A 143 6.28 -57.23 -64.24
N GLN A 144 5.11 -56.61 -64.36
CA GLN A 144 4.14 -56.94 -65.40
C GLN A 144 4.69 -56.67 -66.81
N GLN A 145 5.39 -55.54 -67.01
CA GLN A 145 6.04 -55.23 -68.29
C GLN A 145 7.12 -56.26 -68.65
N MET A 146 7.94 -56.68 -67.69
CA MET A 146 8.96 -57.72 -67.91
C MET A 146 8.31 -59.07 -68.27
N ARG A 147 7.20 -59.43 -67.60
CA ARG A 147 6.50 -60.69 -67.83
C ARG A 147 5.84 -60.75 -69.22
N VAL A 148 5.23 -59.66 -69.66
CA VAL A 148 4.67 -59.52 -71.03
C VAL A 148 5.78 -59.60 -72.08
N ARG A 149 6.89 -58.87 -71.88
CA ARG A 149 8.05 -58.88 -72.79
C ARG A 149 8.69 -60.28 -72.89
N GLY A 150 8.75 -61.01 -71.79
CA GLY A 150 9.26 -62.39 -71.76
C GLY A 150 8.35 -63.40 -72.45
N ALA A 151 7.03 -63.21 -72.39
CA ALA A 151 6.06 -64.04 -73.10
C ALA A 151 6.15 -63.85 -74.63
N ASP A 152 6.34 -62.61 -75.10
CA ASP A 152 6.53 -62.32 -76.52
C ASP A 152 7.83 -62.93 -77.09
N MET A 153 8.87 -63.07 -76.27
CA MET A 153 10.16 -63.67 -76.66
C MET A 153 10.14 -65.21 -76.78
N ASN A 154 9.12 -65.89 -76.26
CA ASN A 154 9.00 -67.35 -76.28
C ASN A 154 8.14 -67.87 -77.46
N LEU A 155 7.66 -66.96 -78.32
CA LEU A 155 6.80 -67.24 -79.48
C LEU A 155 7.53 -67.06 -80.84
N VAL A 156 8.87 -67.04 -80.83
CA VAL A 156 9.74 -67.04 -82.02
C VAL A 156 10.64 -68.27 -81.97
#